data_AF-A0A925BLG0-F1
#
_entry.id   AF-A0A925BLG0-F1
#
_cell.length_a   1.000
_cell.length_b   1.000
_cell.length_c   1.000
_cell.angle_alpha   90.00
_cell.angle_beta   90.00
_cell.angle_gamma   90.00
#
_symmetry.space_group_name_H-M   'P 1'
#
loop_
_entity.id
_entity.type
_entity.pdbx_description
1 polymer ?
#
loop_
_entity_poly.entity_id
_entity_poly.type
_entity_poly.pdbx_seq_one_letter_code
_entity_poly.pdbx_strand_id
1 'polypeptide(L)'
;LEGFYRLFETYERASGQLFYSLVVPPRRSDGVALLGDPVPFFAELISLRQRYLDAMDDDFNTGGAVGVLFDLRKTLNAFIGDHKLDTAAAEKSKLPALTAGMTLLKELASILGVFREAKAKAASADDGLLDGLMQLVIQIRADARKNKNFAVADLIRNKLNELKITLEDRTDQTLWRRG
;
A
#
# COMPACT_ATOMS: atom_id res chain seq x y z
N LEU A 1 3.82 8.59 7.43
CA LEU A 1 3.16 8.07 6.21
C LEU A 1 3.54 6.63 5.88
N GLU A 2 4.80 6.21 6.00
CA GLU A 2 5.25 4.82 5.75
C GLU A 2 4.35 3.72 6.35
N GLY A 3 3.86 3.90 7.57
CA GLY A 3 2.98 2.92 8.21
C GLY A 3 1.67 2.64 7.46
N PHE A 4 1.18 3.59 6.66
CA PHE A 4 0.01 3.36 5.79
C PHE A 4 0.38 2.51 4.59
N TYR A 5 1.52 2.77 3.95
CA TYR A 5 1.98 1.97 2.81
C TYR A 5 2.27 0.53 3.21
N ARG A 6 2.87 0.30 4.39
CA ARG A 6 3.02 -1.06 4.94
C ARG A 6 1.68 -1.75 5.17
N LEU A 7 0.67 -1.03 5.67
CA LEU A 7 -0.69 -1.57 5.80
C LEU A 7 -1.27 -1.96 4.43
N PHE A 8 -1.05 -1.16 3.39
CA PHE A 8 -1.53 -1.45 2.03
C PHE A 8 -0.85 -2.70 1.46
N GLU A 9 0.46 -2.84 1.61
CA GLU A 9 1.21 -4.04 1.21
C GLU A 9 0.75 -5.29 1.98
N THR A 10 0.49 -5.15 3.28
CA THR A 10 -0.05 -6.25 4.09
C THR A 10 -1.45 -6.65 3.63
N TYR A 11 -2.31 -5.67 3.33
CA TYR A 11 -3.65 -5.93 2.80
C TYR A 11 -3.59 -6.64 1.44
N GLU A 12 -2.71 -6.20 0.54
CA GLU A 12 -2.51 -6.84 -0.76
C GLU A 12 -2.04 -8.28 -0.60
N ARG A 13 -1.09 -8.56 0.30
CA ARG A 13 -0.65 -9.93 0.59
C ARG A 13 -1.77 -10.80 1.15
N ALA A 14 -2.60 -10.25 2.02
CA ALA A 14 -3.69 -10.97 2.67
C ALA A 14 -4.87 -11.28 1.73
N SER A 15 -5.21 -10.32 0.86
CA SER A 15 -6.43 -10.37 0.04
C SER A 15 -6.18 -10.66 -1.44
N GLY A 16 -4.96 -10.43 -1.94
CA GLY A 16 -4.64 -10.39 -3.36
C GLY A 16 -5.16 -9.12 -4.07
N GLN A 17 -5.75 -8.17 -3.34
CA GLN A 17 -6.34 -6.95 -3.91
C GLN A 17 -5.50 -5.71 -3.57
N LEU A 18 -5.29 -4.86 -4.57
CA LEU A 18 -4.64 -3.56 -4.38
C LEU A 18 -5.55 -2.59 -3.63
N PHE A 19 -5.02 -1.89 -2.63
CA PHE A 19 -5.75 -0.79 -1.97
C PHE A 19 -6.29 0.23 -2.99
N TYR A 20 -5.48 0.56 -4.00
CA TYR A 20 -5.85 1.51 -5.04
C TYR A 20 -6.98 1.04 -5.96
N SER A 21 -7.29 -0.26 -6.02
CA SER A 21 -8.42 -0.78 -6.81
C SER A 21 -9.76 -0.77 -6.07
N LEU A 22 -9.78 -0.49 -4.76
CA LEU A 22 -11.01 -0.47 -3.97
C LEU A 22 -11.99 0.59 -4.47
N VAL A 23 -13.24 0.21 -4.70
CA VAL A 23 -14.27 1.16 -5.14
C VAL A 23 -14.83 1.86 -3.91
N VAL A 24 -14.69 3.19 -3.86
CA VAL A 24 -15.25 4.01 -2.78
C VAL A 24 -16.62 4.54 -3.18
N PRO A 25 -17.55 4.69 -2.22
CA PRO A 25 -18.83 5.33 -2.47
C PRO A 25 -18.64 6.77 -2.99
N PRO A 26 -19.43 7.22 -3.97
CA PRO A 26 -19.27 8.55 -4.56
C PRO A 26 -19.80 9.67 -3.66
N ARG A 27 -20.63 9.34 -2.66
CA ARG A 27 -21.30 10.32 -1.79
C ARG A 27 -21.20 9.93 -0.32
N ARG A 28 -21.13 10.95 0.54
CA ARG A 28 -21.17 10.82 2.01
C ARG A 28 -22.40 10.03 2.50
N SER A 29 -23.55 10.17 1.84
CA SER A 29 -24.81 9.48 2.19
C SER A 29 -24.75 7.97 1.95
N ASP A 30 -23.93 7.55 1.00
CA ASP A 30 -23.90 6.15 0.55
C ASP A 30 -23.04 5.34 1.53
N GLY A 31 -21.87 5.87 1.90
CA GLY A 31 -20.96 5.29 2.89
C GLY A 31 -20.49 3.87 2.56
N VAL A 32 -19.45 3.40 3.24
CA VAL A 32 -19.09 1.98 3.17
C VAL A 32 -20.07 1.16 4.00
N ALA A 33 -20.52 0.03 3.45
CA ALA A 33 -21.35 -0.92 4.19
C ALA A 33 -20.52 -1.58 5.31
N LEU A 34 -20.77 -1.17 6.56
CA LEU A 34 -20.09 -1.66 7.76
C LEU A 34 -21.08 -2.47 8.62
N LEU A 35 -21.53 -3.61 8.09
CA LEU A 35 -22.55 -4.45 8.71
C LEU A 35 -22.09 -5.91 8.71
N GLY A 36 -22.50 -6.66 9.73
CA GLY A 36 -22.21 -8.09 9.87
C GLY A 36 -21.20 -8.39 10.98
N ASP A 37 -20.38 -9.41 10.77
CA ASP A 37 -19.39 -9.92 11.74
C ASP A 37 -17.95 -9.55 11.29
N PRO A 38 -17.06 -9.09 12.19
CA PRO A 38 -17.29 -8.85 13.63
C PRO A 38 -17.99 -7.53 13.97
N VAL A 39 -19.08 -7.64 14.74
CA VAL A 39 -19.88 -6.48 15.20
C VAL A 39 -19.02 -5.44 15.94
N PRO A 40 -18.12 -5.80 16.88
CA PRO A 40 -17.31 -4.81 17.58
C PRO A 40 -16.36 -4.05 16.65
N PHE A 41 -15.82 -4.74 15.65
CA PHE A 41 -14.94 -4.12 14.65
C PHE A 41 -15.70 -3.12 13.79
N PHE A 42 -16.89 -3.49 13.28
CA PHE A 42 -17.69 -2.56 12.50
C PHE A 42 -18.21 -1.37 13.31
N ALA A 43 -18.59 -1.57 14.57
CA ALA A 43 -18.99 -0.48 15.45
C ALA A 43 -17.85 0.54 15.65
N GLU A 44 -16.61 0.06 15.82
CA GLU A 44 -15.44 0.93 15.91
C GLU A 44 -15.19 1.70 14.61
N LEU A 45 -15.31 1.05 13.45
CA LEU A 45 -15.15 1.71 12.15
C LEU A 45 -16.23 2.79 11.92
N ILE A 46 -17.48 2.53 12.32
CA ILE A 46 -18.58 3.51 12.24
C ILE A 46 -18.27 4.72 13.14
N SER A 47 -17.82 4.48 14.37
CA SER A 47 -17.42 5.54 15.31
C SER A 47 -16.28 6.40 14.73
N LEU A 48 -15.25 5.76 14.16
CA LEU A 48 -14.14 6.47 13.52
C LEU A 48 -14.61 7.28 12.31
N ARG A 49 -15.48 6.72 11.46
CA ARG A 49 -16.07 7.47 10.35
C ARG A 49 -16.79 8.73 10.84
N GLN A 50 -17.60 8.61 11.89
CA GLN A 50 -18.33 9.75 12.44
C GLN A 50 -17.37 10.82 13.00
N ARG A 51 -16.38 10.42 13.80
CA ARG A 51 -15.35 11.33 14.33
C ARG A 51 -14.60 12.08 13.24
N TYR A 52 -14.29 11.41 12.13
CA TYR A 52 -13.66 12.04 10.97
C TYR A 52 -14.59 13.09 10.34
N LEU A 53 -15.86 12.74 10.14
CA LEU A 53 -16.84 13.65 9.54
C LEU A 53 -17.11 14.85 10.44
N ASP A 54 -17.24 14.65 11.76
CA ASP A 54 -17.41 15.73 12.73
C ASP A 54 -16.22 16.71 12.69
N ALA A 55 -14.99 16.18 12.60
CA ALA A 55 -13.81 17.03 12.43
C ALA A 55 -13.82 17.80 11.10
N MET A 56 -14.29 17.19 10.01
CA MET A 56 -14.37 17.89 8.73
C MET A 56 -15.52 18.89 8.64
N ASP A 57 -16.62 18.66 9.38
CA ASP A 57 -17.75 19.58 9.49
C ASP A 57 -17.44 20.76 10.44
N ASP A 58 -16.49 20.59 11.37
CA ASP A 58 -15.95 21.65 12.23
C ASP A 58 -14.81 22.41 11.55
N ASP A 59 -15.17 23.48 10.83
CA ASP A 59 -14.25 24.41 10.15
C ASP A 59 -13.12 23.72 9.33
N PHE A 60 -13.46 22.61 8.66
CA PHE A 60 -12.52 21.80 7.90
C PHE A 60 -11.26 21.41 8.69
N ASN A 61 -11.40 20.98 9.95
CA ASN A 61 -10.31 20.57 10.82
C ASN A 61 -9.61 19.29 10.31
N THR A 62 -8.73 19.49 9.34
CA THR A 62 -7.93 18.43 8.71
C THR A 62 -6.94 17.78 9.68
N GLY A 63 -6.50 18.50 10.71
CA GLY A 63 -5.64 17.94 11.77
C GLY A 63 -6.34 16.84 12.55
N GLY A 64 -7.58 17.10 12.98
CA GLY A 64 -8.45 16.11 13.63
C GLY A 64 -8.76 14.94 12.68
N ALA A 65 -9.14 15.25 11.43
CA ALA A 65 -9.44 14.25 10.41
C ALA A 65 -8.26 13.32 10.12
N VAL A 66 -7.04 13.86 9.98
CA VAL A 66 -5.80 13.09 9.81
C VAL A 66 -5.52 12.22 11.04
N GLY A 67 -5.74 12.74 12.25
CA GLY A 67 -5.65 11.96 13.49
C GLY A 67 -6.52 10.70 13.44
N VAL A 68 -7.76 10.83 12.96
CA VAL A 68 -8.67 9.70 12.79
C VAL A 68 -8.19 8.68 11.75
N LEU A 69 -7.51 9.10 10.67
CA LEU A 69 -6.90 8.16 9.72
C LEU A 69 -5.81 7.30 10.38
N PHE A 70 -5.04 7.86 11.33
CA PHE A 70 -4.06 7.09 12.11
C PHE A 70 -4.72 6.11 13.07
N ASP A 71 -5.83 6.50 13.70
CA ASP A 71 -6.64 5.60 14.53
C ASP A 71 -7.20 4.44 13.69
N LEU A 72 -7.77 4.73 12.51
CA LEU A 72 -8.21 3.69 11.56
C LEU A 72 -7.08 2.73 11.20
N ARG A 73 -5.89 3.23 10.87
CA ARG A 73 -4.72 2.38 10.58
C ARG A 73 -4.39 1.46 11.77
N LYS A 74 -4.45 1.97 12.99
CA LYS A 74 -4.20 1.18 14.20
C LYS A 74 -5.24 0.07 14.36
N THR A 75 -6.52 0.40 14.21
CA THR A 75 -7.63 -0.56 14.28
C THR A 75 -7.51 -1.65 13.20
N LEU A 76 -7.13 -1.28 11.97
CA LEU A 76 -6.92 -2.24 10.88
C LEU A 76 -5.73 -3.17 11.11
N ASN A 77 -4.60 -2.63 11.61
CA ASN A 77 -3.44 -3.46 11.96
C ASN A 77 -3.75 -4.43 13.10
N ALA A 78 -4.49 -4.00 14.13
CA ALA A 78 -4.93 -4.87 15.21
C ALA A 78 -5.80 -6.00 14.67
N PHE A 79 -6.79 -5.69 13.82
CA PHE A 79 -7.65 -6.68 13.19
C PHE A 79 -6.88 -7.72 12.35
N ILE A 80 -5.88 -7.27 11.57
CA ILE A 80 -5.00 -8.17 10.82
C ILE A 80 -4.25 -9.12 11.76
N GLY A 81 -3.70 -8.59 12.86
CA GLY A 81 -2.96 -9.38 13.84
C GLY A 81 -3.82 -10.39 14.59
N ASP A 82 -4.98 -9.97 15.09
CA ASP A 82 -5.91 -10.80 15.86
C ASP A 82 -6.41 -12.00 15.04
N HIS A 83 -6.62 -11.80 13.74
CA HIS A 83 -7.09 -12.83 12.80
C HIS A 83 -5.98 -13.43 11.92
N LYS A 84 -4.72 -13.09 12.21
CA LYS A 84 -3.50 -13.60 11.57
C LYS A 84 -3.52 -13.52 10.03
N LEU A 85 -4.15 -12.47 9.49
CA LEU A 85 -4.51 -12.36 8.06
C LEU A 85 -3.29 -12.23 7.14
N ASP A 86 -2.11 -11.93 7.67
CA ASP A 86 -0.85 -11.82 6.96
C ASP A 86 0.03 -13.08 7.05
N THR A 87 -0.51 -14.17 7.59
CA THR A 87 0.21 -15.44 7.81
C THR A 87 -0.48 -16.64 7.15
N ALA A 88 0.19 -17.80 7.16
CA ALA A 88 -0.40 -19.06 6.69
C ALA A 88 -1.62 -19.52 7.51
N ALA A 89 -1.80 -19.00 8.73
CA ALA A 89 -2.92 -19.34 9.62
C ALA A 89 -4.10 -18.35 9.50
N ALA A 90 -4.19 -17.61 8.39
CA ALA A 90 -5.19 -16.57 8.19
C ALA A 90 -6.64 -17.07 8.31
N GLU A 91 -7.43 -16.38 9.13
CA GLU A 91 -8.89 -16.56 9.19
C GLU A 91 -9.57 -15.89 7.98
N LYS A 92 -9.48 -16.54 6.80
CA LYS A 92 -9.94 -15.97 5.52
C LYS A 92 -11.40 -15.47 5.51
N SER A 93 -12.25 -16.02 6.39
CA SER A 93 -13.64 -15.54 6.56
C SER A 93 -13.73 -14.08 7.01
N LYS A 94 -12.66 -13.51 7.57
CA LYS A 94 -12.57 -12.12 8.03
C LYS A 94 -12.05 -11.14 6.98
N LEU A 95 -11.58 -11.62 5.83
CA LEU A 95 -11.11 -10.77 4.72
C LEU A 95 -12.17 -9.77 4.19
N PRO A 96 -13.47 -10.12 4.10
CA PRO A 96 -14.50 -9.14 3.70
C PRO A 96 -14.60 -7.98 4.69
N ALA A 97 -14.51 -8.25 6.00
CA ALA A 97 -14.53 -7.20 7.03
C ALA A 97 -13.29 -6.30 6.92
N LEU A 98 -12.09 -6.89 6.76
CA LEU A 98 -10.87 -6.11 6.51
C LEU A 98 -11.01 -5.23 5.24
N THR A 99 -11.56 -5.79 4.16
CA THR A 99 -11.78 -5.08 2.90
C THR A 99 -12.74 -3.89 3.07
N ALA A 100 -13.82 -4.05 3.84
CA ALA A 100 -14.71 -2.94 4.18
C ALA A 100 -13.96 -1.85 4.97
N GLY A 101 -13.14 -2.23 5.96
CA GLY A 101 -12.32 -1.27 6.71
C GLY A 101 -11.28 -0.54 5.86
N MET A 102 -10.63 -1.23 4.92
CA MET A 102 -9.71 -0.62 3.96
C MET A 102 -10.43 0.30 2.98
N THR A 103 -11.65 -0.05 2.58
CA THR A 103 -12.50 0.79 1.71
C THR A 103 -12.91 2.06 2.45
N LEU A 104 -13.24 1.98 3.75
CA LEU A 104 -13.51 3.15 4.57
C LEU A 104 -12.27 4.05 4.67
N LEU A 105 -11.09 3.48 4.93
CA LEU A 105 -9.85 4.25 4.96
C LEU A 105 -9.62 4.98 3.63
N LYS A 106 -9.90 4.32 2.49
CA LYS A 106 -9.80 4.94 1.16
C LYS A 106 -10.84 6.04 0.96
N GLU A 107 -12.09 5.84 1.37
CA GLU A 107 -13.16 6.84 1.31
C GLU A 107 -12.70 8.13 1.99
N LEU A 108 -12.27 8.04 3.25
CA LEU A 108 -11.88 9.20 4.04
C LEU A 108 -10.56 9.83 3.56
N ALA A 109 -9.58 9.02 3.17
CA ALA A 109 -8.34 9.52 2.56
C ALA A 109 -8.60 10.31 1.26
N SER A 110 -9.58 9.85 0.46
CA SER A 110 -9.91 10.49 -0.81
C SER A 110 -10.50 11.88 -0.64
N ILE A 111 -11.20 12.16 0.47
CA ILE A 111 -11.72 13.49 0.80
C ILE A 111 -10.57 14.50 0.97
N LEU A 112 -9.47 14.09 1.59
CA LEU A 112 -8.25 14.93 1.73
C LEU A 112 -7.35 14.89 0.49
N GLY A 113 -7.68 14.06 -0.51
CA GLY A 113 -6.85 13.87 -1.70
C GLY A 113 -5.52 13.16 -1.45
N VAL A 114 -5.39 12.40 -0.35
CA VAL A 114 -4.18 11.65 0.01
C VAL A 114 -4.26 10.18 -0.39
N PHE A 115 -3.10 9.49 -0.39
CA PHE A 115 -2.98 8.07 -0.80
C PHE A 115 -3.61 7.78 -2.16
N ARG A 116 -3.44 8.71 -3.09
CA ARG A 116 -3.79 8.49 -4.50
C ARG A 116 -2.71 7.61 -5.09
N GLU A 117 -3.11 6.65 -5.91
CA GLU A 117 -2.16 5.98 -6.78
C GLU A 117 -1.43 7.06 -7.56
N ALA A 118 -0.10 7.01 -7.57
CA ALA A 118 0.66 7.86 -8.46
C ALA A 118 0.08 7.57 -9.85
N LYS A 119 -0.51 8.58 -10.51
CA LYS A 119 -0.81 8.44 -11.94
C LYS A 119 0.46 7.86 -12.52
N ALA A 120 0.38 6.70 -13.19
CA ALA A 120 1.47 6.27 -14.04
C ALA A 120 1.88 7.53 -14.80
N LYS A 121 3.07 8.07 -14.50
CA LYS A 121 3.60 9.14 -15.33
C LYS A 121 3.47 8.54 -16.70
N ALA A 122 2.73 9.20 -17.61
CA ALA A 122 2.75 8.79 -19.00
C ALA A 122 4.22 8.61 -19.30
N ALA A 123 4.65 7.35 -19.48
CA ALA A 123 6.07 7.03 -19.48
C ALA A 123 6.65 7.97 -20.52
N SER A 124 7.46 8.91 -20.09
CA SER A 124 8.19 9.71 -21.05
C SER A 124 8.95 8.68 -21.90
N ALA A 125 9.13 8.91 -23.20
CA ALA A 125 9.89 7.98 -24.02
C ALA A 125 11.27 7.64 -23.38
N ASP A 126 11.78 8.58 -22.58
CA ASP A 126 12.97 8.46 -21.74
C ASP A 126 12.80 7.47 -20.56
N ASP A 127 11.66 7.47 -19.85
CA ASP A 127 11.39 6.51 -18.77
C ASP A 127 11.25 5.08 -19.30
N GLY A 128 10.59 4.88 -20.46
CA GLY A 128 10.47 3.54 -21.05
C GLY A 128 11.81 2.97 -21.53
N LEU A 129 12.69 3.84 -22.06
CA LEU A 129 14.04 3.47 -22.46
C LEU A 129 14.91 3.15 -21.23
N LEU A 130 14.78 3.94 -20.15
CA LEU A 130 15.45 3.68 -18.88
C LEU A 130 15.00 2.35 -18.26
N ASP A 131 13.69 2.06 -18.24
CA ASP A 131 13.15 0.80 -17.72
C ASP A 131 13.71 -0.40 -18.49
N GLY A 132 13.71 -0.34 -19.81
CA GLY A 132 14.29 -1.39 -20.67
C GLY A 132 15.80 -1.57 -20.46
N LEU A 133 16.55 -0.47 -20.36
CA LEU A 133 17.98 -0.51 -20.05
C LEU A 133 18.24 -1.12 -18.67
N MET A 134 17.47 -0.74 -17.66
CA MET A 134 17.61 -1.28 -16.31
C MET A 134 17.33 -2.79 -16.28
N GLN A 135 16.31 -3.25 -17.00
CA GLN A 135 16.02 -4.68 -17.11
C GLN A 135 17.16 -5.45 -17.77
N LEU A 136 17.78 -4.89 -18.82
CA LEU A 136 18.96 -5.47 -19.45
C LEU A 136 20.15 -5.54 -18.50
N VAL A 137 20.43 -4.46 -17.74
CA VAL A 137 21.53 -4.41 -16.77
C VAL A 137 21.32 -5.42 -15.63
N ILE A 138 20.09 -5.54 -15.12
CA ILE A 138 19.72 -6.54 -14.11
C ILE A 138 19.95 -7.96 -14.65
N GLN A 139 19.55 -8.23 -15.90
CA GLN A 139 19.75 -9.53 -16.54
C GLN A 139 21.25 -9.86 -16.68
N ILE A 140 22.07 -8.91 -17.16
CA ILE A 140 23.52 -9.08 -17.28
C ILE A 140 24.14 -9.39 -15.91
N ARG A 141 23.70 -8.70 -14.84
CA ARG A 141 24.15 -8.99 -13.46
C ARG A 141 23.77 -10.41 -13.03
N ALA A 142 22.54 -10.83 -13.30
CA ALA A 142 22.05 -12.17 -12.96
C ALA A 142 22.87 -13.25 -13.68
N ASP A 143 23.15 -13.05 -14.97
CA ASP A 143 23.99 -13.95 -15.77
C ASP A 143 25.44 -13.99 -15.28
N ALA A 144 26.01 -12.84 -14.90
CA ALA A 144 27.33 -12.79 -14.28
C ALA A 144 27.38 -13.61 -12.98
N ARG A 145 26.37 -13.50 -12.12
CA ARG A 145 26.26 -14.32 -10.90
C ARG A 145 26.12 -15.81 -11.22
N LYS A 146 25.27 -16.16 -12.19
CA LYS A 146 25.06 -17.55 -12.64
C LYS A 146 26.35 -18.17 -13.16
N ASN A 147 27.16 -17.38 -13.88
CA ASN A 147 28.46 -17.78 -14.39
C ASN A 147 29.60 -17.63 -13.36
N LYS A 148 29.27 -17.39 -12.08
CA LYS A 148 30.23 -17.19 -10.97
C LYS A 148 31.22 -16.04 -11.18
N ASN A 149 30.89 -15.10 -12.07
CA ASN A 149 31.63 -13.86 -12.26
C ASN A 149 31.15 -12.80 -11.27
N PHE A 150 31.47 -13.00 -9.99
CA PHE A 150 31.03 -12.13 -8.91
C PHE A 150 31.60 -10.71 -9.01
N ALA A 151 32.83 -10.56 -9.53
CA ALA A 151 33.46 -9.26 -9.72
C ALA A 151 32.64 -8.34 -10.64
N VAL A 152 32.12 -8.87 -11.76
CA VAL A 152 31.26 -8.10 -12.67
C VAL A 152 29.91 -7.78 -12.04
N ALA A 153 29.31 -8.74 -11.32
CA ALA A 153 28.04 -8.51 -10.63
C ALA A 153 28.15 -7.40 -9.56
N ASP A 154 29.25 -7.37 -8.80
CA ASP A 154 29.52 -6.34 -7.81
C ASP A 154 29.84 -4.99 -8.44
N LEU A 155 30.58 -4.96 -9.54
CA LEU A 155 30.85 -3.74 -10.30
C LEU A 155 29.54 -3.08 -10.77
N ILE A 156 28.62 -3.86 -11.34
CA ILE A 156 27.31 -3.37 -11.79
C ILE A 156 26.54 -2.76 -10.61
N ARG A 157 26.45 -3.49 -9.48
CA ARG A 157 25.76 -2.99 -8.29
C ARG A 157 26.35 -1.69 -7.78
N ASN A 158 27.68 -1.61 -7.69
CA ASN A 158 28.36 -0.43 -7.17
C ASN A 158 28.17 0.79 -8.09
N LYS A 159 28.27 0.60 -9.41
CA LYS A 159 28.03 1.67 -10.39
C LYS A 159 26.59 2.17 -10.39
N LEU A 160 25.62 1.28 -10.22
CA LEU A 160 24.22 1.69 -10.05
C LEU A 160 24.04 2.49 -8.76
N ASN A 161 24.66 2.07 -7.65
CA ASN A 161 24.61 2.81 -6.40
C ASN A 161 25.26 4.21 -6.51
N GLU A 162 26.36 4.36 -7.24
CA GLU A 162 26.98 5.67 -7.54
C GLU A 162 26.00 6.60 -8.28
N LEU A 163 25.15 6.03 -9.15
CA LEU A 163 24.08 6.74 -9.87
C LEU A 163 22.81 6.93 -9.03
N LYS A 164 22.85 6.64 -7.73
CA LYS A 164 21.68 6.63 -6.83
C LYS A 164 20.58 5.66 -7.27
N ILE A 165 20.92 4.58 -7.94
CA ILE A 165 20.00 3.50 -8.29
C ILE A 165 20.26 2.32 -7.37
N THR A 166 19.30 2.00 -6.50
CA THR A 166 19.39 0.85 -5.60
C THR A 166 18.67 -0.34 -6.19
N LEU A 167 19.33 -1.51 -6.18
CA LEU A 167 18.71 -2.80 -6.51
C LEU A 167 18.24 -3.51 -5.24
N GLU A 168 17.01 -4.02 -5.26
CA GLU A 168 16.42 -4.86 -4.22
C GLU A 168 16.11 -6.24 -4.80
N ASP A 169 16.89 -7.25 -4.39
CA ASP A 169 16.65 -8.64 -4.78
C ASP A 169 15.48 -9.20 -3.93
N ARG A 170 14.36 -9.58 -4.57
CA ARG A 170 13.26 -10.34 -3.96
C ARG A 170 13.29 -11.80 -4.46
N THR A 171 12.49 -12.66 -3.84
CA THR A 171 12.43 -14.11 -4.14
C THR A 171 12.21 -14.42 -5.62
N ASP A 172 11.38 -13.61 -6.30
CA ASP A 172 10.98 -13.85 -7.69
C ASP A 172 11.50 -12.79 -8.68
N GLN A 173 11.96 -11.64 -8.19
CA GLN A 173 12.36 -10.51 -9.04
C GLN A 173 13.36 -9.58 -8.36
N THR A 174 14.27 -9.00 -9.13
CA THR A 174 15.08 -7.86 -8.69
C THR A 174 14.35 -6.57 -9.05
N LEU A 175 13.91 -5.82 -8.03
CA LEU A 175 13.36 -4.49 -8.20
C LEU A 175 14.48 -3.45 -8.16
N TRP A 176 14.22 -2.26 -8.71
CA TRP A 176 15.14 -1.14 -8.60
C TRP A 176 14.40 0.16 -8.28
N ARG A 177 15.09 1.07 -7.60
CA ARG A 177 14.56 2.39 -7.24
C ARG A 177 15.61 3.48 -7.47
N ARG A 178 15.15 4.67 -7.84
CA ARG A 178 15.96 5.90 -7.83
C ARG A 178 15.92 6.49 -6.41
N GLY A 179 17.08 6.84 -5.87
CA GLY A 179 17.23 7.59 -4.61
C GLY A 179 17.28 9.09 -4.81
#